data_AF-A0A841UW17-F1
#
_entry.id   AF-A0A841UW17-F1
#
_cell.length_a   1.000
_cell.length_b   1.000
_cell.length_c   1.000
_cell.angle_alpha   90.00
_cell.angle_beta   90.00
_cell.angle_gamma   90.00
#
_symmetry.space_group_name_H-M   'P 1'
#
loop_
_entity.id
_entity.type
_entity.pdbx_description
1 polymer ?
#
loop_
_entity_poly.entity_id
_entity_poly.type
_entity_poly.pdbx_seq_one_letter_code
_entity_poly.pdbx_strand_id
1 'polypeptide(L)'
;MKKNGHTFLTIVDTCKIEAGIWNPYHYKKNDLGYTLSNFVDIQKIINHKCDISLCHFAPIEYKNIPKGELLTFVLEDNYLAKGRYSVVGEQSLIFGTMRAYLGNVLVTPKATWIEKDSPLFYPINSEFVEIIPKDNLPYFWWCYLKSALFLHQMPAGSGGTRPRVSIENLEQIPVSVPTLQERTKINSSLIVLAEQSWQNLLACRQIMKQANLSNN
;
A
#
# COMPACT_ATOMS: atom_id res chain seq x y z
N MET A 1 -19.69 7.42 54.64
CA MET A 1 -19.16 7.10 53.28
C MET A 1 -17.98 6.14 53.43
N LYS A 2 -18.14 4.86 53.03
CA LYS A 2 -17.02 3.90 53.01
C LYS A 2 -16.22 4.11 51.73
N LYS A 3 -14.91 4.39 51.86
CA LYS A 3 -14.00 4.45 50.70
C LYS A 3 -13.71 3.02 50.25
N ASN A 4 -14.25 2.62 49.10
CA ASN A 4 -13.88 1.37 48.43
C ASN A 4 -12.52 1.57 47.75
N GLY A 5 -11.44 1.28 48.47
CA GLY A 5 -10.11 1.16 47.86
C GLY A 5 -9.91 -0.26 47.35
N HIS A 6 -9.49 -0.41 46.09
CA HIS A 6 -8.99 -1.68 45.58
C HIS A 6 -7.48 -1.75 45.81
N THR A 7 -7.04 -2.80 46.50
CA THR A 7 -5.61 -3.10 46.67
C THR A 7 -5.21 -4.13 45.62
N PHE A 8 -4.26 -3.79 44.77
CA PHE A 8 -3.64 -4.72 43.83
C PHE A 8 -2.33 -5.23 44.43
N LEU A 9 -2.20 -6.55 44.53
CA LEU A 9 -0.98 -7.23 44.94
C LEU A 9 -0.40 -7.93 43.70
N THR A 10 0.76 -7.48 43.23
CA THR A 10 1.48 -8.14 42.16
C THR A 10 2.65 -8.89 42.75
N ILE A 11 2.63 -10.22 42.69
CA ILE A 11 3.74 -11.09 43.06
C ILE A 11 4.50 -11.41 41.77
N VAL A 12 5.74 -10.97 41.67
CA VAL A 12 6.60 -11.23 40.51
C VAL A 12 7.64 -12.26 40.89
N ASP A 13 7.70 -13.35 40.14
CA ASP A 13 8.74 -14.37 40.25
C ASP A 13 10.04 -13.82 39.65
N THR A 14 11.02 -13.52 40.51
CA THR A 14 12.30 -12.93 40.11
C THR A 14 13.11 -13.83 39.20
N CYS A 15 12.88 -15.15 39.22
CA CYS A 15 13.51 -16.11 38.31
C CYS A 15 12.94 -16.06 36.88
N LYS A 16 11.81 -15.38 36.66
CA LYS A 16 11.19 -15.14 35.35
C LYS A 16 11.37 -13.71 34.85
N ILE A 17 12.08 -12.86 35.60
CA ILE A 17 12.41 -11.51 35.16
C ILE A 17 13.60 -11.61 34.21
N GLU A 18 13.32 -11.58 32.91
CA GLU A 18 14.36 -11.26 31.94
C GLU A 18 14.74 -9.78 32.10
N ALA A 19 16.03 -9.49 32.28
CA ALA A 19 16.55 -8.12 32.24
C ALA A 19 16.39 -7.58 30.81
N GLY A 20 15.22 -7.03 30.53
CA GLY A 20 14.92 -6.40 29.26
C GLY A 20 15.48 -5.00 29.22
N ILE A 21 16.35 -4.70 28.25
CA ILE A 21 16.39 -3.35 27.69
C ILE A 21 14.94 -3.04 27.30
N TRP A 22 14.37 -1.95 27.80
CA TRP A 22 13.02 -1.54 27.39
C TRP A 22 12.99 -1.43 25.87
N ASN A 23 12.42 -2.44 25.24
CA ASN A 23 12.23 -2.50 23.80
C ASN A 23 10.74 -2.31 23.55
N PRO A 24 10.31 -1.10 23.12
CA PRO A 24 8.91 -0.83 22.84
C PRO A 24 8.37 -1.70 21.70
N TYR A 25 9.21 -2.49 21.04
CA TYR A 25 8.87 -3.38 19.94
C TYR A 25 8.98 -4.86 20.31
N HIS A 26 9.08 -5.21 21.60
CA HIS A 26 9.16 -6.62 22.03
C HIS A 26 7.93 -7.45 21.57
N TYR A 27 6.77 -6.81 21.43
CA TYR A 27 5.55 -7.44 20.90
C TYR A 27 5.60 -7.76 19.40
N LYS A 28 6.61 -7.26 18.67
CA LYS A 28 6.77 -7.51 17.24
C LYS A 28 7.47 -8.85 16.94
N LYS A 29 7.83 -9.64 17.96
CA LYS A 29 8.31 -11.01 17.72
C LYS A 29 7.19 -11.84 17.12
N ASN A 30 7.39 -12.31 15.89
CA ASN A 30 6.54 -13.32 15.27
C ASN A 30 7.14 -14.70 15.59
N ASP A 31 6.34 -15.60 16.16
CA ASP A 31 6.77 -16.96 16.53
C ASP A 31 7.25 -17.78 15.31
N LEU A 32 6.83 -17.40 14.10
CA LEU A 32 7.23 -18.05 12.84
C LEU A 32 8.56 -17.53 12.27
N GLY A 33 9.07 -16.38 12.75
CA GLY A 33 10.35 -15.81 12.29
C GLY A 33 10.36 -15.22 10.87
N TYR A 34 9.22 -15.15 10.18
CA TYR A 34 9.16 -14.58 8.82
C TYR A 34 9.06 -13.05 8.81
N THR A 35 9.79 -12.44 7.88
CA THR A 35 9.77 -11.02 7.54
C THR A 35 9.16 -10.79 6.16
N LEU A 36 8.79 -9.55 5.86
CA LEU A 36 8.20 -9.17 4.58
C LEU A 36 9.10 -9.55 3.40
N SER A 37 10.43 -9.36 3.53
CA SER A 37 11.42 -9.71 2.50
C SER A 37 11.48 -11.20 2.15
N ASN A 38 10.95 -12.10 3.00
CA ASN A 38 10.82 -13.50 2.63
C ASN A 38 9.83 -13.72 1.48
N PHE A 39 8.87 -12.82 1.30
CA PHE A 39 7.77 -12.99 0.34
C PHE A 39 7.75 -11.98 -0.80
N VAL A 40 8.35 -10.80 -0.61
CA VAL A 40 8.36 -9.73 -1.62
C VAL A 40 9.76 -9.14 -1.72
N ASP A 41 10.08 -8.62 -2.90
CA ASP A 41 11.24 -7.75 -3.11
C ASP A 41 10.77 -6.29 -3.13
N ILE A 42 11.58 -5.37 -2.59
CA ILE A 42 11.20 -3.95 -2.46
C ILE A 42 12.23 -3.10 -3.19
N GLN A 43 11.77 -2.29 -4.15
CA GLN A 43 12.66 -1.46 -4.95
C GLN A 43 12.24 0.01 -5.00
N LYS A 44 13.23 0.89 -5.12
CA LYS A 44 12.97 2.32 -5.35
C LYS A 44 12.53 2.55 -6.78
N ILE A 45 11.49 3.36 -6.96
CA ILE A 45 10.99 3.76 -8.28
C ILE A 45 11.85 4.93 -8.80
N ILE A 46 13.11 4.66 -9.16
CA ILE A 46 14.06 5.70 -9.63
C ILE A 46 14.64 5.33 -11.01
N ASN A 47 14.64 4.05 -11.36
CA ASN A 47 15.41 3.54 -12.48
C ASN A 47 14.77 3.84 -13.85
N HIS A 48 13.44 3.97 -13.91
CA HIS A 48 12.72 4.22 -15.14
C HIS A 48 12.12 5.62 -15.13
N LYS A 49 12.85 6.58 -15.72
CA LYS A 49 12.36 7.96 -15.88
C LYS A 49 12.01 8.25 -17.34
N CYS A 50 10.75 8.59 -17.59
CA CYS A 50 10.30 9.02 -18.91
C CYS A 50 9.89 10.50 -18.93
N ASP A 51 9.80 11.06 -20.13
CA ASP A 51 9.16 12.36 -20.32
C ASP A 51 7.65 12.22 -20.11
N ILE A 52 7.05 13.16 -19.38
CA ILE A 52 5.61 13.17 -19.08
C ILE A 52 4.77 13.29 -20.36
N SER A 53 5.29 13.91 -21.42
CA SER A 53 4.61 14.01 -22.72
C SER A 53 4.29 12.66 -23.35
N LEU A 54 4.98 11.59 -22.95
CA LEU A 54 4.74 10.22 -23.40
C LEU A 54 3.71 9.47 -22.54
N CYS A 55 3.21 10.08 -21.46
CA CYS A 55 2.30 9.44 -20.52
C CYS A 55 0.87 9.94 -20.70
N HIS A 56 -0.08 9.02 -20.59
CA HIS A 56 -1.52 9.33 -20.65
C HIS A 56 -2.04 10.02 -19.38
N PHE A 57 -1.37 9.82 -18.24
CA PHE A 57 -1.87 10.22 -16.93
C PHE A 57 -0.94 11.21 -16.23
N ALA A 58 -1.53 12.08 -15.42
CA ALA A 58 -0.77 12.93 -14.51
C ALA A 58 -0.06 12.08 -13.44
N PRO A 59 1.03 12.59 -12.83
CA PRO A 59 1.76 11.86 -11.82
C PRO A 59 0.92 11.51 -10.59
N ILE A 60 0.99 10.26 -10.16
CA ILE A 60 0.32 9.73 -8.98
C ILE A 60 0.96 10.31 -7.72
N GLU A 61 0.09 10.82 -6.85
CA GLU A 61 0.41 11.37 -5.54
C GLU A 61 -0.45 10.73 -4.45
N TYR A 62 -0.07 10.95 -3.19
CA TYR A 62 -0.86 10.47 -2.05
C TYR A 62 -2.31 10.94 -2.03
N LYS A 63 -2.60 12.12 -2.59
CA LYS A 63 -3.98 12.65 -2.67
C LYS A 63 -4.88 11.82 -3.59
N ASN A 64 -4.29 11.09 -4.54
CA ASN A 64 -5.03 10.28 -5.49
C ASN A 64 -5.49 8.96 -4.87
N ILE A 65 -4.88 8.54 -3.76
CA ILE A 65 -5.23 7.31 -3.05
C ILE A 65 -6.43 7.61 -2.13
N PRO A 66 -7.59 6.99 -2.38
CA PRO A 66 -8.75 7.19 -1.54
C PRO A 66 -8.55 6.54 -0.17
N LYS A 67 -9.26 7.06 0.83
CA LYS A 67 -9.34 6.42 2.14
C LYS A 67 -10.24 5.18 2.06
N GLY A 68 -9.90 4.14 2.81
CA GLY A 68 -10.65 2.89 2.85
C GLY A 68 -10.17 1.82 1.86
N GLU A 69 -11.08 0.92 1.52
CA GLU A 69 -10.82 -0.35 0.80
C GLU A 69 -11.28 -0.27 -0.66
N LEU A 70 -10.96 0.83 -1.33
CA LEU A 70 -11.26 1.01 -2.75
C LEU A 70 -10.13 0.44 -3.61
N LEU A 71 -10.48 -0.44 -4.54
CA LEU A 71 -9.56 -1.08 -5.50
C LEU A 71 -9.16 -0.17 -6.66
N THR A 72 -9.71 1.04 -6.68
CA THR A 72 -9.43 2.08 -7.66
C THR A 72 -8.83 3.30 -6.96
N PHE A 73 -8.24 4.18 -7.74
CA PHE A 73 -7.71 5.45 -7.27
C PHE A 73 -8.02 6.55 -8.28
N VAL A 74 -7.80 7.80 -7.88
CA VAL A 74 -8.05 8.93 -8.77
C VAL A 74 -6.95 8.97 -9.82
N LEU A 75 -7.27 8.48 -11.02
CA LEU A 75 -6.41 8.59 -12.20
C LEU A 75 -6.83 9.83 -13.01
N GLU A 76 -5.96 10.83 -13.04
CA GLU A 76 -6.14 12.10 -13.73
C GLU A 76 -5.48 12.06 -15.12
N ASP A 77 -6.14 12.66 -16.12
CA ASP A 77 -5.56 12.81 -17.45
C ASP A 77 -4.33 13.73 -17.41
N ASN A 78 -3.35 13.45 -18.24
CA ASN A 78 -2.15 14.26 -18.32
C ASN A 78 -2.43 15.58 -19.07
N TYR A 79 -2.24 16.71 -18.38
CA TYR A 79 -2.26 18.05 -18.97
C TYR A 79 -0.88 18.75 -18.95
N LEU A 80 0.16 18.05 -18.48
CA LEU A 80 1.50 18.60 -18.34
C LEU A 80 2.27 18.48 -19.67
N ALA A 81 2.80 19.60 -20.14
CA ALA A 81 3.57 19.64 -21.39
C ALA A 81 5.04 19.20 -21.24
N LYS A 82 5.61 19.30 -20.03
CA LYS A 82 7.03 19.03 -19.76
C LYS A 82 7.24 18.49 -18.35
N GLY A 83 8.23 17.64 -18.19
CA GLY A 83 8.66 17.10 -16.90
C GLY A 83 9.18 15.68 -17.06
N ARG A 84 10.09 15.28 -16.16
CA ARG A 84 10.68 13.93 -16.18
C ARG A 84 10.37 13.23 -14.86
N TYR A 85 9.58 12.18 -14.94
CA TYR A 85 9.05 11.47 -13.78
C TYR A 85 9.50 10.02 -13.80
N SER A 86 9.67 9.47 -12.60
CA SER A 86 9.76 8.01 -12.46
C SER A 86 8.41 7.39 -12.83
N VAL A 87 8.43 6.23 -13.49
CA VAL A 87 7.21 5.51 -13.91
C VAL A 87 7.21 4.07 -13.41
N VAL A 88 6.01 3.53 -13.25
CA VAL A 88 5.75 2.10 -13.09
C VAL A 88 4.85 1.60 -14.22
N GLY A 89 4.85 0.29 -14.45
CA GLY A 89 4.03 -0.34 -15.49
C GLY A 89 2.61 -0.65 -15.02
N GLU A 90 1.89 -1.42 -15.83
CA GLU A 90 0.61 -2.05 -15.47
C GLU A 90 0.80 -3.10 -14.36
N GLN A 91 -0.20 -3.27 -13.50
CA GLN A 91 -0.22 -4.27 -12.41
C GLN A 91 0.91 -4.14 -11.39
N SER A 92 1.60 -2.99 -11.35
CA SER A 92 2.62 -2.68 -10.35
C SER A 92 1.98 -2.35 -9.00
N LEU A 93 2.40 -3.07 -7.96
CA LEU A 93 2.02 -2.79 -6.57
C LEU A 93 2.99 -1.77 -5.97
N ILE A 94 2.48 -0.61 -5.57
CA ILE A 94 3.30 0.44 -4.95
C ILE A 94 2.84 0.78 -3.54
N PHE A 95 3.81 1.09 -2.68
CA PHE A 95 3.61 1.37 -1.26
C PHE A 95 4.22 2.72 -0.87
N GLY A 96 3.44 3.53 -0.16
CA GLY A 96 3.83 4.85 0.32
C GLY A 96 4.71 4.79 1.57
N THR A 97 5.93 5.31 1.50
CA THR A 97 6.88 5.26 2.64
C THR A 97 6.71 6.42 3.61
N MET A 98 6.16 7.56 3.14
CA MET A 98 5.85 8.70 4.00
C MET A 98 4.51 8.46 4.72
N ARG A 99 4.53 8.51 6.06
CA ARG A 99 3.39 8.16 6.91
C ARG A 99 2.83 6.78 6.55
N ALA A 100 3.71 5.79 6.44
CA ALA A 100 3.41 4.42 6.04
C ALA A 100 2.23 3.78 6.82
N TYR A 101 2.02 4.20 8.08
CA TYR A 101 0.87 3.78 8.90
C TYR A 101 -0.50 4.13 8.30
N LEU A 102 -0.57 5.02 7.31
CA LEU A 102 -1.81 5.33 6.59
C LEU A 102 -2.21 4.25 5.57
N GLY A 103 -1.33 3.30 5.26
CA GLY A 103 -1.65 2.22 4.31
C GLY A 103 -1.91 2.75 2.89
N ASN A 104 -1.09 3.70 2.45
CA ASN A 104 -1.12 4.23 1.09
C ASN A 104 -0.54 3.19 0.13
N VAL A 105 -1.41 2.30 -0.36
CA VAL A 105 -1.07 1.17 -1.24
C VAL A 105 -2.04 1.14 -2.42
N LEU A 106 -1.53 0.91 -3.62
CA LEU A 106 -2.34 0.72 -4.82
C LEU A 106 -1.69 -0.28 -5.77
N VAL A 107 -2.50 -0.81 -6.68
CA VAL A 107 -2.04 -1.57 -7.85
C VAL A 107 -2.46 -0.80 -9.09
N THR A 108 -1.55 -0.55 -10.01
CA THR A 108 -1.87 0.11 -11.27
C THR A 108 -2.73 -0.80 -12.16
N PRO A 109 -3.78 -0.30 -12.82
CA PRO A 109 -4.67 -1.13 -13.62
C PRO A 109 -3.98 -1.64 -14.89
N LYS A 110 -4.57 -2.66 -15.52
CA LYS A 110 -4.25 -3.02 -16.91
C LYS A 110 -4.82 -2.01 -17.88
N ALA A 111 -4.17 -1.85 -19.02
CA ALA A 111 -4.63 -0.98 -20.10
C ALA A 111 -6.04 -1.33 -20.57
N THR A 112 -6.33 -2.62 -20.70
CA THR A 112 -7.64 -3.13 -21.12
C THR A 112 -8.76 -2.81 -20.14
N TRP A 113 -8.46 -2.68 -18.85
CA TRP A 113 -9.47 -2.32 -17.83
C TRP A 113 -9.89 -0.86 -17.89
N ILE A 114 -9.06 -0.02 -18.53
CA ILE A 114 -9.29 1.41 -18.65
C ILE A 114 -9.37 1.91 -20.10
N GLU A 115 -9.73 1.02 -21.04
CA GLU A 115 -9.95 1.33 -22.47
C GLU A 115 -8.74 2.02 -23.13
N LYS A 116 -7.53 1.50 -22.86
CA LYS A 116 -6.26 1.97 -23.44
C LYS A 116 -5.45 0.82 -24.01
N ASP A 117 -4.47 1.18 -24.84
CA ASP A 117 -3.50 0.23 -25.39
C ASP A 117 -2.33 -0.01 -24.44
N SER A 118 -1.86 -1.24 -24.42
CA SER A 118 -0.67 -1.66 -23.66
C SER A 118 0.60 -1.49 -24.53
N PRO A 119 1.77 -1.13 -23.95
CA PRO A 119 2.04 -0.93 -22.53
C PRO A 119 1.64 0.47 -22.02
N LEU A 120 1.08 0.52 -20.81
CA LEU A 120 0.87 1.76 -20.07
C LEU A 120 1.97 2.04 -19.04
N PHE A 121 2.27 3.32 -18.88
CA PHE A 121 3.18 3.84 -17.87
C PHE A 121 2.47 4.85 -16.97
N TYR A 122 2.67 4.70 -15.66
CA TYR A 122 2.07 5.52 -14.62
C TYR A 122 3.15 6.35 -13.94
N PRO A 123 3.19 7.68 -14.16
CA PRO A 123 4.17 8.55 -13.53
C PRO A 123 3.92 8.68 -12.04
N ILE A 124 5.00 8.81 -11.27
CA ILE A 124 4.98 8.89 -9.81
C ILE A 124 5.68 10.17 -9.36
N ASN A 125 5.03 10.95 -8.48
CA ASN A 125 5.60 12.18 -7.91
C ASN A 125 5.78 12.12 -6.38
N SER A 126 5.13 11.17 -5.71
CA SER A 126 5.26 10.97 -4.25
C SER A 126 6.28 9.89 -3.89
N GLU A 127 6.67 9.84 -2.60
CA GLU A 127 7.65 8.89 -2.06
C GLU A 127 7.10 7.45 -2.00
N PHE A 128 7.04 6.78 -3.14
CA PHE A 128 6.62 5.37 -3.24
C PHE A 128 7.82 4.44 -3.46
N VAL A 129 7.66 3.20 -3.01
CA VAL A 129 8.47 2.04 -3.41
C VAL A 129 7.58 1.06 -4.17
N GLU A 130 8.16 0.32 -5.09
CA GLU A 130 7.48 -0.80 -5.73
C GLU A 130 7.72 -2.06 -4.92
N ILE A 131 6.65 -2.78 -4.63
CA ILE A 131 6.65 -4.06 -3.95
C ILE A 131 6.42 -5.14 -5.02
N ILE A 132 7.35 -6.06 -5.16
CA ILE A 132 7.30 -7.14 -6.16
C ILE A 132 7.06 -8.45 -5.42
N PRO A 133 5.84 -9.00 -5.45
CA PRO A 133 5.55 -10.30 -4.87
C PRO A 133 6.30 -11.43 -5.56
N LYS A 134 7.00 -12.28 -4.80
CA LYS A 134 7.69 -13.47 -5.34
C LYS A 134 6.70 -14.52 -5.85
N ASP A 135 5.48 -14.52 -5.33
CA ASP A 135 4.39 -15.38 -5.77
C ASP A 135 3.49 -14.76 -6.85
N ASN A 136 3.80 -13.55 -7.32
CA ASN A 136 3.05 -12.84 -8.35
C ASN A 136 1.56 -12.61 -7.99
N LEU A 137 1.27 -12.35 -6.70
CA LEU A 137 -0.09 -12.09 -6.19
C LEU A 137 -0.29 -10.63 -5.73
N PRO A 138 -0.22 -9.62 -6.62
CA PRO A 138 -0.20 -8.20 -6.24
C PRO A 138 -1.44 -7.74 -5.49
N TYR A 139 -2.63 -8.31 -5.75
CA TYR A 139 -3.86 -7.91 -5.08
C TYR A 139 -4.01 -8.52 -3.68
N PHE A 140 -3.48 -9.73 -3.45
CA PHE A 140 -3.35 -10.24 -2.09
C PHE A 140 -2.43 -9.32 -1.27
N TRP A 141 -1.26 -8.96 -1.81
CA TRP A 141 -0.34 -8.08 -1.10
C TRP A 141 -0.91 -6.67 -0.92
N TRP A 142 -1.66 -6.14 -1.88
CA TRP A 142 -2.41 -4.90 -1.72
C TRP A 142 -3.32 -4.92 -0.48
N CYS A 143 -4.16 -5.95 -0.31
CA CYS A 143 -5.05 -6.00 0.85
C CYS A 143 -4.30 -6.28 2.14
N TYR A 144 -3.28 -7.14 2.10
CA TYR A 144 -2.46 -7.46 3.27
C TYR A 144 -1.71 -6.24 3.80
N LEU A 145 -1.06 -5.46 2.92
CA LEU A 145 -0.32 -4.25 3.28
C LEU A 145 -1.23 -3.11 3.79
N LYS A 146 -2.52 -3.14 3.47
CA LYS A 146 -3.53 -2.22 4.01
C LYS A 146 -4.17 -2.72 5.31
N SER A 147 -3.98 -3.98 5.66
CA SER A 147 -4.63 -4.58 6.83
C SER A 147 -4.09 -3.96 8.12
N ALA A 148 -4.97 -3.85 9.13
CA ALA A 148 -4.56 -3.44 10.47
C ALA A 148 -3.44 -4.35 11.02
N LEU A 149 -3.51 -5.66 10.74
CA LEU A 149 -2.51 -6.63 11.14
C LEU A 149 -1.09 -6.23 10.70
N PHE A 150 -0.94 -5.79 9.45
CA PHE A 150 0.36 -5.33 8.95
C PHE A 150 0.69 -3.92 9.42
N LEU A 151 -0.26 -2.98 9.35
CA LEU A 151 -0.01 -1.58 9.69
C LEU A 151 0.35 -1.37 11.16
N HIS A 152 -0.15 -2.20 12.08
CA HIS A 152 0.26 -2.18 13.49
C HIS A 152 1.73 -2.61 13.69
N GLN A 153 2.33 -3.34 12.75
CA GLN A 153 3.75 -3.69 12.80
C GLN A 153 4.66 -2.57 12.30
N MET A 154 4.11 -1.51 11.70
CA MET A 154 4.90 -0.40 11.20
C MET A 154 5.79 0.18 12.31
N PRO A 155 7.09 0.38 12.07
CA PRO A 155 7.92 1.11 13.01
C PRO A 155 7.40 2.54 13.13
N ALA A 156 7.59 3.16 14.29
CA ALA A 156 7.48 4.60 14.39
C ALA A 156 8.58 5.17 13.48
N GLY A 157 8.20 5.59 12.26
CA GLY A 157 9.18 6.01 11.25
C GLY A 157 10.04 7.17 11.76
N SER A 158 11.21 7.33 11.16
CA SER A 158 12.11 8.44 11.50
C SER A 158 11.66 9.73 10.81
N GLY A 159 11.73 10.86 11.52
CA GLY A 159 11.40 12.19 10.99
C GLY A 159 10.21 12.85 11.68
N GLY A 160 10.49 13.76 12.61
CA GLY A 160 9.55 14.56 13.41
C GLY A 160 8.06 14.43 13.08
N THR A 161 7.50 15.37 12.31
CA THR A 161 6.05 15.43 12.01
C THR A 161 5.61 14.61 10.79
N ARG A 162 6.56 14.02 10.06
CA ARG A 162 6.33 13.24 8.83
C ARG A 162 7.25 12.01 8.82
N PRO A 163 6.92 10.97 9.61
CA PRO A 163 7.76 9.79 9.75
C PRO A 163 7.84 9.05 8.41
N ARG A 164 9.05 8.61 8.06
CA ARG A 164 9.33 7.79 6.89
C ARG A 164 9.80 6.42 7.31
N VAL A 165 9.42 5.41 6.54
CA VAL A 165 9.93 4.04 6.68
C VAL A 165 10.94 3.80 5.57
N SER A 166 12.17 3.42 5.95
CA SER A 166 13.20 3.03 4.98
C SER A 166 12.89 1.64 4.42
N ILE A 167 13.51 1.30 3.28
CA ILE A 167 13.29 -0.02 2.65
C ILE A 167 13.78 -1.13 3.57
N GLU A 168 14.94 -0.95 4.18
CA GLU A 168 15.54 -1.92 5.10
C GLU A 168 14.60 -2.18 6.28
N ASN A 169 13.98 -1.13 6.83
CA ASN A 169 12.99 -1.29 7.90
C ASN A 169 11.70 -1.95 7.43
N LEU A 170 11.26 -1.69 6.20
CA LEU A 170 10.07 -2.30 5.60
C LEU A 170 10.28 -3.80 5.35
N GLU A 171 11.46 -4.18 4.85
CA GLU A 171 11.87 -5.56 4.59
C GLU A 171 11.87 -6.43 5.85
N GLN A 172 12.28 -5.85 6.99
CA GLN A 172 12.39 -6.53 8.27
C GLN A 172 11.07 -6.57 9.07
N ILE A 173 9.97 -6.04 8.52
CA ILE A 173 8.68 -6.09 9.21
C ILE A 173 8.26 -7.56 9.36
N PRO A 174 7.94 -8.02 10.59
CA PRO A 174 7.47 -9.36 10.83
C PRO A 174 6.07 -9.56 10.22
N VAL A 175 5.86 -10.67 9.53
CA VAL A 175 4.59 -10.94 8.82
C VAL A 175 4.06 -12.34 9.12
N SER A 176 2.76 -12.44 9.36
CA SER A 176 2.05 -13.71 9.43
C SER A 176 1.18 -13.83 8.19
N VAL A 177 1.62 -14.69 7.27
CA VAL A 177 1.07 -14.77 5.92
C VAL A 177 0.34 -16.11 5.75
N PRO A 178 -0.92 -16.11 5.26
CA PRO A 178 -1.67 -17.34 4.99
C PRO A 178 -0.98 -18.26 3.97
N THR A 179 -1.52 -19.47 3.82
CA THR A 179 -0.99 -20.44 2.85
C THR A 179 -1.08 -19.91 1.41
N LEU A 180 -0.20 -20.37 0.52
CA LEU A 180 -0.22 -19.94 -0.89
C LEU A 180 -1.59 -20.15 -1.54
N GLN A 181 -2.28 -21.25 -1.22
CA GLN A 181 -3.61 -21.54 -1.74
C GLN A 181 -4.64 -20.47 -1.35
N GLU A 182 -4.64 -20.05 -0.09
CA GLU A 182 -5.53 -19.00 0.40
C GLU A 182 -5.18 -17.64 -0.22
N ARG A 183 -3.88 -17.32 -0.32
CA ARG A 183 -3.43 -16.09 -0.98
C ARG A 183 -3.89 -16.03 -2.43
N THR A 184 -3.75 -17.12 -3.17
CA THR A 184 -4.20 -17.20 -4.57
C THR A 184 -5.70 -16.98 -4.67
N LYS A 185 -6.50 -17.61 -3.79
CA LYS A 185 -7.96 -17.43 -3.77
C LYS A 185 -8.36 -15.97 -3.51
N ILE A 186 -7.72 -15.32 -2.55
CA ILE A 186 -7.96 -13.91 -2.23
C ILE A 186 -7.57 -13.02 -3.42
N ASN A 187 -6.37 -13.21 -3.96
CA ASN A 187 -5.86 -12.45 -5.10
C ASN A 187 -6.78 -12.53 -6.32
N SER A 188 -7.20 -13.74 -6.71
CA SER A 188 -8.11 -13.95 -7.84
C SER A 188 -9.46 -13.25 -7.63
N SER A 189 -9.99 -13.29 -6.40
CA SER A 189 -11.26 -12.63 -6.07
C SER A 189 -11.13 -11.10 -6.18
N LEU A 190 -10.03 -10.54 -5.68
CA LEU A 190 -9.78 -9.10 -5.72
C LEU A 190 -9.48 -8.59 -7.13
N ILE A 191 -8.84 -9.38 -8.01
CA ILE A 191 -8.62 -9.01 -9.41
C ILE A 191 -9.96 -8.79 -10.12
N VAL A 192 -10.91 -9.71 -9.97
CA VAL A 192 -12.25 -9.60 -10.59
C VAL A 192 -12.96 -8.34 -10.11
N LEU A 193 -12.93 -8.09 -8.80
CA LEU A 193 -13.53 -6.89 -8.20
C LEU A 193 -12.83 -5.61 -8.68
N ALA A 194 -11.51 -5.64 -8.85
CA ALA A 194 -10.74 -4.48 -9.28
C ALA A 194 -11.08 -4.12 -10.74
N GLU A 195 -11.11 -5.11 -11.63
CA GLU A 195 -11.51 -4.93 -13.03
C GLU A 195 -12.91 -4.32 -13.13
N GLN A 196 -13.89 -4.90 -12.43
CA GLN A 196 -15.25 -4.37 -12.40
C GLN A 196 -15.30 -2.94 -11.83
N SER A 197 -14.52 -2.65 -10.79
CA SER A 197 -14.47 -1.33 -10.17
C SER A 197 -13.91 -0.27 -11.13
N TRP A 198 -12.88 -0.61 -11.92
CA TRP A 198 -12.32 0.28 -12.94
C TRP A 198 -13.31 0.53 -14.08
N GLN A 199 -13.95 -0.51 -14.60
CA GLN A 199 -14.98 -0.39 -15.64
C GLN A 199 -16.17 0.47 -15.17
N ASN A 200 -16.64 0.24 -13.95
CA ASN A 200 -17.71 1.03 -13.34
C ASN A 200 -17.30 2.50 -13.18
N LEU A 201 -16.05 2.77 -12.76
CA LEU A 201 -15.54 4.13 -12.63
C LEU A 201 -15.54 4.86 -13.99
N LEU A 202 -15.13 4.19 -15.07
CA LEU A 202 -15.17 4.77 -16.41
C LEU A 202 -16.60 5.02 -16.90
N ALA A 203 -17.50 4.06 -16.72
CA ALA A 203 -18.90 4.23 -17.08
C ALA A 203 -19.52 5.44 -16.35
N CYS A 204 -19.28 5.57 -15.04
CA CYS A 204 -19.70 6.74 -14.26
C CYS A 204 -19.12 8.05 -14.83
N ARG A 205 -17.83 8.08 -15.18
CA ARG A 205 -17.20 9.26 -15.80
C ARG A 205 -17.85 9.62 -17.14
N GLN A 206 -18.19 8.64 -17.98
CA GLN A 206 -18.87 8.86 -19.26
C GLN A 206 -20.28 9.43 -19.05
N ILE A 207 -21.07 8.85 -18.15
CA ILE A 207 -22.42 9.32 -17.82
C ILE A 207 -22.38 10.77 -17.29
N MET A 208 -21.45 11.08 -16.38
CA MET A 208 -21.28 12.45 -15.88
C MET A 208 -20.91 13.45 -16.99
N LYS A 209 -20.04 13.06 -17.93
CA LYS A 209 -19.69 13.91 -19.09
C LYS A 209 -20.91 14.16 -19.97
N GLN A 210 -21.72 13.14 -20.26
CA GLN A 210 -22.95 13.28 -21.03
C GLN A 210 -23.96 14.20 -20.34
N ALA A 211 -24.17 14.02 -19.03
CA ALA A 211 -25.09 14.86 -18.25
C ALA A 211 -24.67 16.35 -18.27
N ASN A 212 -23.37 16.64 -18.21
CA ASN A 212 -22.86 18.02 -18.27
C ASN A 212 -22.95 18.64 -19.66
N LEU A 213 -22.83 17.85 -20.72
CA LEU A 213 -23.02 18.31 -22.11
C LEU A 213 -24.50 18.54 -22.46
N SER A 214 -25.42 17.85 -21.79
CA SER A 214 -26.86 18.00 -22.00
C SER A 214 -27.45 19.29 -21.41
N ASN A 215 -26.66 19.99 -20.59
CA ASN A 215 -27.07 21.21 -19.87
C ASN A 215 -26.48 22.50 -20.47
N ASN A 216 -25.79 22.41 -21.62
CA ASN A 216 -25.32 23.55 -22.43
C ASN A 216 -26.03 23.55 -23.78
#